data_AF-A0A496UP92-F1
#
_entry.id   AF-A0A496UP92-F1
#
_cell.length_a   1.000
_cell.length_b   1.000
_cell.length_c   1.000
_cell.angle_alpha   90.00
_cell.angle_beta   90.00
_cell.angle_gamma   90.00
#
_symmetry.space_group_name_H-M   'P 1'
#
loop_
_entity.id
_entity.type
_entity.pdbx_description
1 polymer ?
#
loop_
_entity_poly.entity_id
_entity_poly.type
_entity_poly.pdbx_seq_one_letter_code
_entity_poly.pdbx_strand_id
1 'polypeptide(L)'
;MVVLSEFHSDFSIAASRPAATDDEVIQLRALSQINVPDEYVELITAATELEISVRGESYIRIWGPTGAVEMNESYNIQSFIPLSLAVGDDEGGNALLYMTGKRGFGLYLAGFGDLDVDDATFLATSLRNLLVNGCGVDTILSGGI
;
A
#
# COMPACT_ATOMS: atom_id res chain seq x y z
N MET A 1 17.57 4.22 7.72
CA MET A 1 17.99 3.43 6.54
C MET A 1 17.14 3.91 5.39
N VAL A 2 17.39 3.56 4.12
CA VAL A 2 16.53 4.01 3.00
C VAL A 2 15.94 2.75 2.37
N VAL A 3 14.68 2.45 2.70
CA VAL A 3 13.97 1.23 2.25
C VAL A 3 14.08 0.98 0.74
N LEU A 4 14.19 2.02 -0.10
CA LEU A 4 14.25 1.89 -1.57
C LEU A 4 15.46 1.10 -2.10
N SER A 5 16.59 1.03 -1.38
CA SER A 5 17.79 0.30 -1.83
C SER A 5 17.85 -1.14 -1.37
N GLU A 6 16.83 -1.62 -0.65
CA GLU A 6 16.81 -2.95 -0.02
C GLU A 6 15.72 -3.86 -0.60
N PHE A 7 15.15 -3.52 -1.74
CA PHE A 7 14.06 -4.30 -2.31
C PHE A 7 14.52 -5.74 -2.62
N HIS A 8 13.64 -6.69 -2.31
CA HIS A 8 13.80 -8.08 -2.70
C HIS A 8 13.98 -8.18 -4.22
N SER A 9 14.72 -9.17 -4.70
CA SER A 9 15.05 -9.31 -6.13
C SER A 9 13.85 -9.50 -7.05
N ASP A 10 12.68 -9.79 -6.50
CA ASP A 10 11.42 -9.89 -7.23
C ASP A 10 10.79 -8.53 -7.56
N PHE A 11 11.27 -7.44 -6.93
CA PHE A 11 10.77 -6.09 -7.13
C PHE A 11 11.79 -5.21 -7.84
N SER A 12 11.30 -4.34 -8.73
CA SER A 12 12.09 -3.26 -9.30
C SER A 12 11.24 -2.00 -9.44
N ILE A 13 11.80 -0.84 -9.12
CA ILE A 13 11.12 0.45 -9.29
C ILE A 13 11.06 0.76 -10.79
N ALA A 14 9.84 0.86 -11.32
CA ALA A 14 9.57 1.23 -12.70
C ALA A 14 9.44 2.75 -12.87
N ALA A 15 8.77 3.41 -11.92
CA ALA A 15 8.62 4.85 -11.89
C ALA A 15 8.49 5.38 -10.46
N SER A 16 8.75 6.68 -10.30
CA SER A 16 8.57 7.39 -9.04
C SER A 16 8.38 8.89 -9.27
N ARG A 17 7.89 9.57 -8.25
CA ARG A 17 7.79 11.03 -8.13
C ARG A 17 8.61 11.52 -6.94
N PRO A 18 8.89 12.84 -6.86
CA PRO A 18 9.64 13.40 -5.74
C PRO A 18 9.05 13.03 -4.38
N ALA A 19 9.91 13.03 -3.37
CA ALA A 19 9.51 12.83 -1.97
C ALA A 19 8.37 13.75 -1.55
N ALA A 20 7.54 13.25 -0.65
CA ALA A 20 6.52 14.02 0.03
C ALA A 20 7.14 15.12 0.90
N THR A 21 6.43 16.23 1.01
CA THR A 21 6.73 17.30 1.96
C THR A 21 6.25 16.92 3.36
N ASP A 22 6.83 17.56 4.39
CA ASP A 22 6.39 17.37 5.77
C ASP A 22 4.91 17.71 5.97
N ASP A 23 4.42 18.77 5.31
CA ASP A 23 3.02 19.21 5.38
C ASP A 23 2.06 18.14 4.83
N GLU A 24 2.39 17.50 3.71
CA GLU A 24 1.59 16.42 3.12
C GLU A 24 1.54 15.20 4.06
N VAL A 25 2.65 14.86 4.71
CA VAL A 25 2.70 13.75 5.69
C VAL A 25 1.88 14.09 6.94
N ILE A 26 1.94 15.33 7.42
CA ILE A 26 1.14 15.81 8.56
C ILE A 26 -0.36 15.69 8.24
N GLN A 27 -0.77 16.12 7.05
CA GLN A 27 -2.17 16.05 6.61
C GLN A 27 -2.67 14.60 6.53
N LEU A 28 -1.89 13.71 5.90
CA LEU A 28 -2.21 12.29 5.85
C LEU A 28 -2.40 11.69 7.25
N ARG A 29 -1.49 11.98 8.19
CA ARG A 29 -1.58 11.48 9.56
C ARG A 29 -2.81 12.04 10.30
N ALA A 30 -3.18 13.29 10.04
CA ALA A 30 -4.34 13.92 10.67
C ALA A 30 -5.67 13.35 10.17
N LEU A 31 -5.73 12.90 8.91
CA LEU A 31 -6.94 12.35 8.29
C LEU A 31 -7.07 10.83 8.48
N SER A 32 -5.97 10.13 8.73
CA SER A 32 -6.00 8.68 8.90
C SER A 32 -6.73 8.24 10.17
N GLN A 33 -7.55 7.19 10.06
CA GLN A 33 -8.21 6.54 11.20
C GLN A 33 -7.31 5.55 11.95
N ILE A 34 -6.11 5.30 11.42
CA ILE A 34 -5.10 4.44 12.04
C ILE A 34 -3.82 5.23 12.29
N ASN A 35 -2.97 4.68 13.15
CA ASN A 35 -1.59 5.14 13.21
C ASN A 35 -0.90 4.76 11.89
N VAL A 36 -0.63 5.76 11.05
CA VAL A 36 0.05 5.57 9.77
C VAL A 36 1.41 4.89 10.02
N PRO A 37 1.67 3.69 9.46
CA PRO A 37 2.88 2.94 9.72
C PRO A 37 4.14 3.70 9.30
N ASP A 38 5.17 3.68 10.15
CA ASP A 38 6.40 4.43 9.91
C ASP A 38 7.14 3.98 8.65
N GLU A 39 7.04 2.70 8.28
CA GLU A 39 7.61 2.18 7.03
C GLU A 39 7.00 2.81 5.78
N TYR A 40 5.69 3.11 5.81
CA TYR A 40 5.02 3.83 4.72
C TYR A 40 5.49 5.29 4.68
N VAL A 41 5.64 5.92 5.85
CA VAL A 41 6.15 7.29 5.93
C VAL A 41 7.61 7.39 5.48
N GLU A 42 8.46 6.42 5.84
CA GLU A 42 9.83 6.33 5.35
C GLU A 42 9.88 6.22 3.82
N LEU A 43 8.97 5.44 3.24
CA LEU A 43 8.89 5.27 1.79
C LEU A 43 8.49 6.57 1.09
N ILE A 44 7.38 7.20 1.51
CA ILE A 44 6.85 8.41 0.86
C ILE A 44 7.72 9.64 1.08
N THR A 45 8.51 9.69 2.15
CA THR A 45 9.53 10.74 2.36
C THR A 45 10.81 10.51 1.54
N ALA A 46 10.98 9.34 0.93
CA ALA A 46 12.05 9.09 -0.03
C ALA A 46 11.59 9.33 -1.48
N ALA A 47 10.39 8.86 -1.84
CA ALA A 47 9.76 9.06 -3.15
C ALA A 47 8.26 8.76 -3.08
N THR A 48 7.46 9.43 -3.90
CA THR A 48 6.00 9.22 -3.98
C THR A 48 5.60 8.56 -5.30
N GLU A 49 4.35 8.14 -5.42
CA GLU A 49 3.78 7.50 -6.62
C GLU A 49 4.72 6.43 -7.20
N LEU A 50 5.15 5.52 -6.32
CA LEU A 50 6.10 4.47 -6.65
C LEU A 50 5.39 3.38 -7.43
N GLU A 51 5.72 3.24 -8.70
CA GLU A 51 5.32 2.10 -9.51
C GLU A 51 6.41 1.03 -9.41
N ILE A 52 6.04 -0.15 -8.93
CA ILE A 52 6.94 -1.25 -8.60
C ILE A 52 6.54 -2.43 -9.46
N SER A 53 7.43 -2.84 -10.37
CA SER A 53 7.24 -4.08 -11.13
C SER A 53 7.56 -5.29 -10.25
N VAL A 54 6.70 -6.30 -10.31
CA VAL A 54 6.86 -7.61 -9.67
C VAL A 54 7.20 -8.64 -10.74
N ARG A 55 8.45 -9.09 -10.77
CA ARG A 55 9.02 -10.03 -11.76
C ARG A 55 8.80 -9.65 -13.24
N GLY A 56 8.45 -8.39 -13.55
CA GLY A 56 8.09 -7.97 -14.91
C GLY A 56 6.71 -8.42 -15.38
N GLU A 57 5.90 -9.02 -14.51
CA GLU A 57 4.61 -9.66 -14.84
C GLU A 57 3.41 -8.86 -14.30
N SER A 58 3.59 -8.19 -13.16
CA SER A 58 2.55 -7.38 -12.51
C SER A 58 3.15 -6.11 -11.92
N TYR A 59 2.29 -5.20 -11.46
CA TYR A 59 2.69 -3.94 -10.86
C TYR A 59 1.99 -3.74 -9.52
N ILE A 60 2.67 -3.07 -8.61
CA ILE A 60 2.06 -2.44 -7.45
C ILE A 60 2.41 -0.97 -7.50
N ARG A 61 1.43 -0.12 -7.25
CA ARG A 61 1.64 1.29 -7.04
C ARG A 61 1.49 1.62 -5.57
N ILE A 62 2.46 2.32 -5.00
CA ILE A 62 2.37 2.92 -3.67
C ILE A 62 2.19 4.43 -3.82
N TRP A 63 1.07 4.95 -3.36
CA TRP A 63 0.72 6.37 -3.48
C TRP A 63 1.51 7.22 -2.48
N GLY A 64 1.75 8.48 -2.85
CA GLY A 64 2.13 9.52 -1.90
C GLY A 64 0.97 9.92 -0.99
N PRO A 65 1.18 10.86 -0.05
CA PRO A 65 0.15 11.26 0.90
C PRO A 65 -1.11 11.80 0.24
N THR A 66 -0.95 12.69 -0.74
CA THR A 66 -2.07 13.31 -1.46
C THR A 66 -2.89 12.28 -2.23
N GLY A 67 -2.23 11.39 -2.98
CA GLY A 67 -2.90 10.30 -3.69
C GLY A 67 -3.62 9.35 -2.73
N ALA A 68 -3.01 9.01 -1.59
CA ALA A 68 -3.67 8.19 -0.59
C ALA A 68 -4.93 8.87 -0.03
N VAL A 69 -4.87 10.15 0.34
CA VAL A 69 -6.05 10.88 0.84
C VAL A 69 -7.17 10.90 -0.21
N GLU A 70 -6.86 11.35 -1.42
CA GLU A 70 -7.85 11.48 -2.51
C GLU A 70 -8.52 10.14 -2.86
N MET A 71 -7.74 9.06 -2.91
CA MET A 71 -8.26 7.73 -3.25
C MET A 71 -9.09 7.14 -2.11
N ASN A 72 -8.70 7.31 -0.85
CA ASN A 72 -9.52 6.83 0.27
C ASN A 72 -10.89 7.53 0.31
N GLU A 73 -10.92 8.85 0.07
CA GLU A 73 -12.15 9.63 -0.01
C GLU A 73 -13.01 9.20 -1.21
N SER A 74 -12.41 9.07 -2.39
CA SER A 74 -13.13 8.76 -3.65
C SER A 74 -13.81 7.39 -3.61
N TYR A 75 -13.14 6.40 -3.01
CA TYR A 75 -13.67 5.02 -2.88
C TYR A 75 -14.41 4.78 -1.56
N ASN A 76 -14.53 5.80 -0.69
CA ASN A 76 -15.15 5.69 0.63
C ASN A 76 -14.59 4.51 1.45
N ILE A 77 -13.27 4.26 1.37
CA ILE A 77 -12.61 3.07 1.93
C ILE A 77 -13.04 2.82 3.38
N GLN A 78 -13.00 3.86 4.22
CA GLN A 78 -13.31 3.74 5.64
C GLN A 78 -14.80 3.53 5.94
N SER A 79 -15.70 3.80 4.99
CA SER A 79 -17.13 3.49 5.14
C SER A 79 -17.38 1.99 5.01
N PHE A 80 -16.57 1.30 4.22
CA PHE A 80 -16.67 -0.14 3.99
C PHE A 80 -15.74 -0.94 4.90
N ILE A 81 -14.53 -0.44 5.12
CA ILE A 81 -13.48 -1.06 5.92
C ILE A 81 -13.02 -0.03 6.98
N PRO A 82 -13.75 0.12 8.10
CA PRO A 82 -13.39 1.07 9.16
C PRO A 82 -11.99 0.80 9.74
N LEU A 83 -11.35 1.84 10.29
CA LEU A 83 -10.01 1.74 10.90
C LEU A 83 -8.98 1.15 9.92
N SER A 84 -8.99 1.64 8.69
CA SER A 84 -8.07 1.24 7.62
C SER A 84 -7.50 2.45 6.88
N LEU A 85 -6.50 2.19 6.04
CA LEU A 85 -5.92 3.17 5.14
C LEU A 85 -5.44 2.47 3.86
N ALA A 86 -6.06 2.77 2.72
CA ALA A 86 -5.50 2.41 1.42
C ALA A 86 -4.27 3.28 1.12
N VAL A 87 -3.19 2.66 0.65
CA VAL A 87 -1.89 3.31 0.41
C VAL A 87 -1.36 3.03 -1.00
N GLY A 88 -2.11 2.29 -1.80
CA GLY A 88 -1.71 1.85 -3.11
C GLY A 88 -2.76 1.00 -3.80
N ASP A 89 -2.38 0.45 -4.93
CA ASP A 89 -3.17 -0.50 -5.70
C ASP A 89 -2.26 -1.45 -6.49
N ASP A 90 -2.83 -2.50 -7.06
CA ASP A 90 -2.12 -3.48 -7.89
C ASP A 90 -2.28 -3.25 -9.40
N GLU A 91 -2.85 -2.10 -9.81
CA GLU A 91 -3.26 -1.78 -11.18
C GLU A 91 -4.24 -2.80 -11.84
N GLY A 92 -4.63 -3.85 -11.11
CA GLY A 92 -5.53 -4.92 -11.51
C GLY A 92 -6.95 -4.78 -10.95
N GLY A 93 -7.21 -3.71 -10.19
CA GLY A 93 -8.52 -3.40 -9.62
C GLY A 93 -8.62 -3.61 -8.11
N ASN A 94 -7.50 -3.90 -7.43
CA ASN A 94 -7.46 -4.07 -5.99
C ASN A 94 -6.75 -2.90 -5.30
N ALA A 95 -7.32 -2.44 -4.18
CA ALA A 95 -6.68 -1.54 -3.26
C ALA A 95 -5.66 -2.31 -2.40
N LEU A 96 -4.46 -1.76 -2.26
CA LEU A 96 -3.50 -2.16 -1.23
C LEU A 96 -3.75 -1.29 0.01
N LEU A 97 -4.13 -1.92 1.13
CA LEU A 97 -4.51 -1.19 2.33
C LEU A 97 -3.98 -1.81 3.63
N TYR A 98 -3.72 -0.95 4.60
CA TYR A 98 -3.52 -1.33 5.99
C TYR A 98 -4.86 -1.51 6.68
N MET A 99 -5.07 -2.68 7.28
CA MET A 99 -6.28 -2.98 8.04
C MET A 99 -6.04 -4.13 9.02
N THR A 100 -7.03 -4.40 9.88
CA THR A 100 -7.06 -5.62 10.71
C THR A 100 -8.05 -6.61 10.12
N GLY A 101 -7.53 -7.68 9.51
CA GLY A 101 -8.36 -8.78 8.99
C GLY A 101 -8.22 -10.05 9.84
N LYS A 102 -8.62 -11.19 9.26
CA LYS A 102 -8.56 -12.53 9.90
C LYS A 102 -7.15 -12.97 10.34
N ARG A 103 -6.11 -12.32 9.79
CA ARG A 103 -4.69 -12.58 10.11
C ARG A 103 -4.05 -11.48 10.97
N GLY A 104 -4.86 -10.60 11.56
CA GLY A 104 -4.40 -9.48 12.37
C GLY A 104 -4.16 -8.22 11.56
N PHE A 105 -3.45 -7.26 12.14
CA PHE A 105 -3.08 -6.03 11.47
C PHE A 105 -1.97 -6.28 10.44
N GLY A 106 -2.11 -5.74 9.24
CA GLY A 106 -1.12 -5.86 8.18
C GLY A 106 -1.57 -5.22 6.87
N LEU A 107 -0.88 -5.58 5.79
CA LEU A 107 -1.22 -5.25 4.41
C LEU A 107 -2.14 -6.30 3.82
N TYR A 108 -3.18 -5.81 3.15
CA TYR A 108 -4.19 -6.61 2.48
C TYR A 108 -4.44 -6.06 1.07
N LEU A 109 -4.98 -6.91 0.20
CA LEU A 109 -5.60 -6.55 -1.06
C LEU A 109 -7.12 -6.67 -0.92
N ALA A 110 -7.87 -5.69 -1.39
CA ALA A 110 -9.33 -5.76 -1.48
C ALA A 110 -9.79 -5.14 -2.81
N GLY A 111 -10.73 -5.78 -3.50
CA GLY A 111 -11.23 -5.28 -4.77
C GLY A 111 -11.96 -3.94 -4.60
N PHE A 112 -11.65 -2.95 -5.42
CA PHE A 112 -12.39 -1.67 -5.38
C PHE A 112 -13.88 -1.84 -5.64
N GLY A 113 -14.28 -2.89 -6.37
CA GLY A 113 -15.67 -3.24 -6.63
C GLY A 113 -16.36 -4.02 -5.51
N ASP A 114 -15.61 -4.50 -4.52
CA ASP A 114 -16.10 -5.34 -3.43
C ASP A 114 -15.24 -5.14 -2.16
N LEU A 115 -15.33 -3.93 -1.59
CA LEU A 115 -14.60 -3.57 -0.39
C LEU A 115 -15.25 -4.22 0.83
N ASP A 116 -14.78 -5.41 1.19
CA ASP A 116 -15.20 -6.13 2.40
C ASP A 116 -13.98 -6.59 3.22
N VAL A 117 -14.05 -6.41 4.53
CA VAL A 117 -13.05 -6.89 5.49
C VAL A 117 -12.90 -8.41 5.43
N ASP A 118 -14.01 -9.13 5.22
CA ASP A 118 -14.03 -10.58 5.26
C ASP A 118 -13.44 -11.23 4.01
N ASP A 119 -13.46 -10.52 2.89
CA ASP A 119 -12.97 -10.98 1.58
C ASP A 119 -11.58 -10.40 1.22
N ALA A 120 -11.06 -9.49 2.05
CA ALA A 120 -9.71 -8.95 1.88
C ALA A 120 -8.63 -10.05 1.99
N THR A 121 -7.77 -10.12 0.97
CA THR A 121 -6.67 -11.08 0.87
C THR A 121 -5.45 -10.57 1.63
N PHE A 122 -4.99 -11.30 2.64
CA PHE A 122 -3.77 -10.95 3.38
C PHE A 122 -2.53 -11.05 2.48
N LEU A 123 -1.72 -9.99 2.48
CA LEU A 123 -0.50 -9.92 1.69
C LEU A 123 0.76 -10.09 2.56
N ALA A 124 0.94 -9.20 3.54
CA ALA A 124 2.13 -9.20 4.40
C ALA A 124 1.83 -8.49 5.73
N THR A 125 2.65 -8.69 6.76
CA THR A 125 2.47 -8.01 8.04
C THR A 125 2.95 -6.56 8.03
N SER A 126 3.79 -6.16 7.06
CA SER A 126 4.28 -4.79 6.91
C SER A 126 4.82 -4.55 5.49
N LEU A 127 5.03 -3.28 5.11
CA LEU A 127 5.64 -2.93 3.81
C LEU A 127 7.06 -3.46 3.70
N ARG A 128 7.83 -3.47 4.80
CA ARG A 128 9.17 -4.05 4.82
C ARG A 128 9.14 -5.56 4.57
N ASN A 129 8.20 -6.29 5.19
CA ASN A 129 8.06 -7.71 4.91
C ASN A 129 7.67 -7.98 3.45
N LEU A 130 6.83 -7.13 2.86
CA LEU A 130 6.52 -7.22 1.43
C LEU A 130 7.76 -6.89 0.58
N LEU A 131 8.24 -5.66 0.63
CA LEU A 131 9.19 -5.11 -0.32
C LEU A 131 10.62 -5.58 -0.11
N VAL A 132 11.05 -5.83 1.13
CA VAL A 132 12.44 -6.23 1.45
C VAL A 132 12.55 -7.75 1.60
N ASN A 133 11.57 -8.39 2.23
CA ASN A 133 11.62 -9.83 2.49
C ASN A 133 10.86 -10.68 1.45
N GLY A 134 10.19 -10.06 0.47
CA GLY A 134 9.49 -10.78 -0.60
C GLY A 134 8.20 -11.49 -0.14
N CYS A 135 7.68 -11.20 1.04
CA CYS A 135 6.47 -11.84 1.55
C CYS A 135 5.24 -11.38 0.74
N GLY A 136 4.43 -12.34 0.25
CA GLY A 136 3.21 -12.02 -0.48
C GLY A 136 3.40 -11.81 -1.99
N VAL A 137 4.61 -11.95 -2.54
CA VAL A 137 4.87 -11.88 -4.00
C VAL A 137 3.95 -12.81 -4.78
N ASP A 138 3.82 -14.07 -4.35
CA ASP A 138 2.98 -15.05 -5.05
C ASP A 138 1.49 -14.66 -5.03
N THR A 139 1.03 -14.00 -3.97
CA THR A 139 -0.36 -13.49 -3.86
C THR A 139 -0.63 -12.36 -4.85
N ILE A 140 0.37 -11.51 -5.11
CA ILE A 140 0.28 -10.42 -6.09
C ILE A 140 0.21 -11.00 -7.50
N LEU A 141 1.10 -11.94 -7.81
CA LEU A 141 1.16 -12.59 -9.12
C LEU A 141 -0.08 -13.43 -9.42
N SER A 142 -0.79 -13.93 -8.40
CA SER A 142 -2.05 -14.63 -8.57
C SER A 142 -3.25 -13.69 -8.77
N GLY A 143 -3.07 -12.36 -8.72
CA GLY A 143 -4.15 -11.37 -8.91
C GLY A 143 -5.01 -11.10 -7.67
N GLY A 144 -4.58 -11.58 -6.50
CA GLY A 144 -5.18 -11.20 -5.22
C GLY A 144 -6.67 -11.52 -5.02
N ILE A 145 -7.37 -12.22 -5.91
CA ILE A 145 -8.73 -12.77 -5.73
C ILE A 145 -8.89 -13.98 -6.67
#